data_AF-A0A6P2D090-F1
#
_entry.id   AF-A0A6P2D090-F1
#
_cell.length_a   1.000
_cell.length_b   1.000
_cell.length_c   1.000
_cell.angle_alpha   90.00
_cell.angle_beta   90.00
_cell.angle_gamma   90.00
#
_symmetry.space_group_name_H-M   'P 1'
#
loop_
_entity.id
_entity.type
_entity.pdbx_description
1 polymer ?
#
loop_
_entity_poly.entity_id
_entity_poly.type
_entity_poly.pdbx_seq_one_letter_code
_entity_poly.pdbx_strand_id
1 'polypeptide(L)'
;MSAQVANPGITDVPLLTYLPLPAVTKDLFVVHYSSDPVVARQNQTPPVSAIVVQSVLSGTPLAFAAFTEAEASGVPPGQFLERFPQFEREMLRDFAEYTATHPEAVWVHWGLKEAFFGFDPLNQRAKFHRQQYHNIVPERRFDLAHHLAQRFGDDFAPHPRLWHTARRNLGAIPDLLDDEATLAAWQRGEHGADLRSLYAKVDAIARLFDRVRFDRFITGAAGPNPVPDLKPLATSLHQPDDPAFFRRPELDAGASSFRLKDMTLRHWALLDELLRREAFNHKSRVKTAALAVGVGGANANPNSFKTPIAELAEYELVGTAEGQGGGVWLTRDGRLLAQTRHTN
;
A
#
# COMPACT_ATOMS: atom_id res chain seq x y z
N MET A 1 -43.20 -43.80 -24.48
CA MET A 1 -43.16 -42.32 -24.50
C MET A 1 -42.90 -41.87 -23.07
N SER A 2 -41.65 -41.59 -22.71
CA SER A 2 -41.29 -41.00 -21.43
C SER A 2 -40.63 -39.65 -21.71
N ALA A 3 -41.31 -38.59 -21.32
CA ALA A 3 -40.87 -37.21 -21.49
C ALA A 3 -39.67 -36.92 -20.58
N GLN A 4 -38.61 -36.41 -21.17
CA GLN A 4 -37.45 -35.88 -20.47
C GLN A 4 -37.81 -34.50 -19.94
N VAL A 5 -37.91 -34.37 -18.62
CA VAL A 5 -38.10 -33.06 -17.96
C VAL A 5 -36.79 -32.30 -18.06
N ALA A 6 -36.77 -31.27 -18.90
CA ALA A 6 -35.70 -30.29 -18.94
C ALA A 6 -35.66 -29.54 -17.60
N ASN A 7 -34.48 -29.49 -16.98
CA ASN A 7 -34.24 -28.71 -15.77
C ASN A 7 -33.58 -27.39 -16.20
N PRO A 8 -34.27 -26.23 -16.16
CA PRO A 8 -33.66 -24.95 -16.51
C PRO A 8 -33.13 -24.30 -15.23
N GLY A 9 -31.84 -23.96 -15.21
CA GLY A 9 -31.30 -23.02 -14.21
C GLY A 9 -30.18 -23.55 -13.34
N ILE A 10 -29.07 -23.97 -13.95
CA ILE A 10 -27.76 -23.64 -13.41
C ILE A 10 -27.14 -22.76 -14.48
N THR A 11 -27.26 -21.44 -14.33
CA THR A 11 -26.41 -20.51 -15.07
C THR A 11 -24.98 -20.84 -14.68
N ASP A 12 -24.21 -21.37 -15.63
CA ASP A 12 -22.77 -21.56 -15.53
C ASP A 12 -22.12 -20.24 -15.11
N VAL A 13 -21.86 -20.09 -13.81
CA VAL A 13 -20.93 -19.08 -13.33
C VAL A 13 -19.55 -19.62 -13.73
N PRO A 14 -18.80 -18.95 -14.62
CA PRO A 14 -17.48 -19.44 -14.98
C PRO A 14 -16.64 -19.53 -13.70
N LEU A 15 -16.10 -20.71 -13.43
CA LEU A 15 -15.16 -20.91 -12.34
C LEU A 15 -14.01 -19.93 -12.54
N LEU A 16 -13.74 -19.09 -11.52
CA LEU A 16 -12.54 -18.26 -11.51
C LEU A 16 -11.33 -19.19 -11.65
N THR A 17 -10.63 -19.08 -12.78
CA THR A 17 -9.46 -19.90 -13.12
C THR A 17 -8.20 -19.48 -12.36
N TYR A 18 -8.29 -18.48 -11.47
CA TYR A 18 -7.17 -17.92 -10.71
C TYR A 18 -7.55 -17.67 -9.25
N LEU A 19 -6.55 -17.74 -8.36
CA LEU A 19 -6.73 -17.53 -6.92
C LEU A 19 -7.37 -16.14 -6.68
N PRO A 20 -8.45 -16.03 -5.88
CA PRO A 20 -9.03 -14.74 -5.56
C PRO A 20 -8.01 -13.85 -4.83
N LEU A 21 -8.16 -12.53 -4.99
CA LEU A 21 -7.39 -11.57 -4.20
C LEU A 21 -7.66 -11.78 -2.70
N PRO A 22 -6.63 -11.67 -1.84
CA PRO A 22 -6.83 -11.70 -0.41
C PRO A 22 -7.72 -10.54 0.06
N ALA A 23 -8.52 -10.79 1.09
CA ALA A 23 -9.32 -9.74 1.72
C ALA A 23 -8.40 -8.69 2.37
N VAL A 24 -8.76 -7.42 2.23
CA VAL A 24 -8.07 -6.34 2.93
C VAL A 24 -8.47 -6.38 4.40
N THR A 25 -7.53 -6.77 5.24
CA THR A 25 -7.65 -6.86 6.70
C THR A 25 -6.47 -6.15 7.34
N LYS A 26 -6.49 -6.01 8.67
CA LYS A 26 -5.33 -5.49 9.43
C LYS A 26 -4.06 -6.34 9.27
N ASP A 27 -4.22 -7.60 8.87
CA ASP A 27 -3.15 -8.59 8.71
C ASP A 27 -2.82 -8.84 7.21
N LEU A 28 -3.15 -7.89 6.34
CA LEU A 28 -2.72 -7.90 4.94
C LEU A 28 -1.59 -6.90 4.74
N PHE A 29 -0.41 -7.40 4.38
CA PHE A 29 0.78 -6.60 4.17
C PHE A 29 1.32 -6.74 2.75
N VAL A 30 1.91 -5.68 2.22
CA VAL A 30 2.82 -5.75 1.08
C VAL A 30 4.24 -5.85 1.60
N VAL A 31 5.07 -6.70 1.01
CA VAL A 31 6.48 -6.84 1.37
C VAL A 31 7.37 -6.87 0.15
N HIS A 32 8.51 -6.16 0.24
CA HIS A 32 9.60 -6.26 -0.70
C HIS A 32 10.93 -6.03 0.01
N TYR A 33 12.03 -6.50 -0.57
CA TYR A 33 13.38 -6.24 -0.05
C TYR A 33 14.34 -5.76 -1.14
N SER A 34 15.43 -5.11 -0.72
CA SER A 34 16.61 -4.76 -1.51
C SER A 34 17.82 -5.54 -1.01
N SER A 35 18.82 -5.70 -1.86
CA SER A 35 20.07 -6.39 -1.53
C SER A 35 21.25 -5.63 -2.10
N ASP A 36 22.45 -5.99 -1.66
CA ASP A 36 23.70 -5.49 -2.23
C ASP A 36 23.70 -5.70 -3.76
N PRO A 37 23.63 -4.60 -4.55
CA PRO A 37 23.51 -4.69 -6.00
C PRO A 37 24.82 -5.13 -6.67
N VAL A 38 25.97 -5.04 -5.99
CA VAL A 38 27.26 -5.51 -6.50
C VAL A 38 27.31 -7.04 -6.38
N VAL A 39 27.01 -7.59 -5.21
CA VAL A 39 27.04 -9.05 -4.97
C VAL A 39 25.93 -9.75 -5.72
N ALA A 40 24.75 -9.12 -5.87
CA ALA A 40 23.62 -9.69 -6.62
C ALA A 40 23.98 -10.04 -8.07
N ARG A 41 24.98 -9.36 -8.65
CA ARG A 41 25.48 -9.59 -10.02
C ARG A 41 26.53 -10.72 -10.11
N GLN A 42 26.93 -11.33 -8.99
CA GLN A 42 27.99 -12.34 -8.91
C GLN A 42 27.45 -13.78 -8.74
N ASN A 43 26.15 -14.03 -8.96
CA ASN A 43 25.49 -15.33 -8.76
C ASN A 43 25.65 -15.90 -7.34
N GLN A 44 25.86 -15.05 -6.34
CA GLN A 44 25.81 -15.40 -4.91
C GLN A 44 24.51 -14.89 -4.32
N THR A 45 24.05 -15.47 -3.21
CA THR A 45 22.94 -14.90 -2.43
C THR A 45 23.42 -13.61 -1.76
N PRO A 46 23.00 -12.42 -2.27
CA PRO A 46 23.56 -11.16 -1.82
C PRO A 46 23.13 -10.83 -0.39
N PRO A 47 23.94 -10.09 0.37
CA PRO A 47 23.50 -9.47 1.61
C PRO A 47 22.24 -8.62 1.40
N VAL A 48 21.29 -8.71 2.32
CA VAL A 48 20.04 -7.93 2.29
C VAL A 48 20.32 -6.54 2.87
N SER A 49 20.00 -5.48 2.13
CA SER A 49 20.23 -4.10 2.57
C SER A 49 19.04 -3.54 3.35
N ALA A 50 17.82 -3.88 2.93
CA ALA A 50 16.59 -3.45 3.56
C ALA A 50 15.41 -4.36 3.21
N ILE A 51 14.42 -4.42 4.10
CA ILE A 51 13.11 -5.05 3.93
C ILE A 51 12.06 -4.00 4.30
N VAL A 52 11.08 -3.77 3.44
CA VAL A 52 9.96 -2.88 3.72
C VAL A 52 8.67 -3.67 3.69
N VAL A 53 7.88 -3.48 4.74
CA VAL A 53 6.53 -4.02 4.89
C VAL A 53 5.55 -2.85 4.95
N GLN A 54 4.42 -2.92 4.26
CA GLN A 54 3.37 -1.90 4.32
C GLN A 54 2.03 -2.54 4.61
N SER A 55 1.28 -2.03 5.59
CA SER A 55 -0.11 -2.44 5.77
C SER A 55 -0.94 -1.98 4.59
N VAL A 56 -1.63 -2.91 3.92
CA VAL A 56 -2.57 -2.56 2.84
C VAL A 56 -3.76 -1.77 3.38
N LEU A 57 -4.16 -2.05 4.63
CA LEU A 57 -5.31 -1.37 5.24
C LEU A 57 -4.99 0.09 5.61
N SER A 58 -3.82 0.34 6.22
CA SER A 58 -3.48 1.67 6.76
C SER A 58 -2.55 2.50 5.90
N GLY A 59 -1.92 1.94 4.87
CA GLY A 59 -0.89 2.62 4.07
C GLY A 59 0.47 2.74 4.76
N THR A 60 0.52 2.51 6.08
CA THR A 60 1.71 2.73 6.90
C THR A 60 2.80 1.73 6.58
N PRO A 61 4.01 2.20 6.21
CA PRO A 61 5.15 1.33 6.00
C PRO A 61 6.01 1.19 7.26
N LEU A 62 6.69 0.06 7.36
CA LEU A 62 7.70 -0.29 8.35
C LEU A 62 8.93 -0.81 7.60
N ALA A 63 10.08 -0.16 7.82
CA ALA A 63 11.33 -0.60 7.25
C ALA A 63 12.22 -1.27 8.29
N PHE A 64 12.85 -2.35 7.88
CA PHE A 64 14.02 -2.95 8.51
C PHE A 64 15.17 -2.66 7.56
N ALA A 65 16.09 -1.76 7.89
CA ALA A 65 17.18 -1.39 6.99
C ALA A 65 18.53 -1.35 7.71
N ALA A 66 19.52 -2.06 7.16
CA ALA A 66 20.84 -2.17 7.78
C ALA A 66 21.52 -0.80 7.93
N PHE A 67 21.30 0.11 6.98
CA PHE A 67 21.85 1.46 7.03
C PHE A 67 21.22 2.30 8.16
N THR A 68 19.91 2.17 8.42
CA THR A 68 19.27 2.90 9.53
C THR A 68 19.70 2.36 10.89
N GLU A 69 19.94 1.05 11.01
CA GLU A 69 20.55 0.46 12.23
C GLU A 69 21.97 1.00 12.48
N ALA A 70 22.74 1.19 11.40
CA ALA A 70 24.07 1.76 11.46
C ALA A 70 24.04 3.23 11.94
N GLU A 71 23.13 4.04 11.38
CA GLU A 71 22.93 5.43 11.79
C GLU A 71 22.49 5.53 13.26
N ALA A 72 21.53 4.71 13.68
CA ALA A 72 21.07 4.64 15.07
C ALA A 72 22.19 4.23 16.03
N SER A 73 23.14 3.42 15.56
CA SER A 73 24.34 3.00 16.29
C SER A 73 25.50 4.01 16.22
N GLY A 74 25.30 5.17 15.59
CA GLY A 74 26.31 6.23 15.46
C GLY A 74 27.44 5.90 14.48
N VAL A 75 27.24 4.97 13.55
CA VAL A 75 28.26 4.61 12.54
C VAL A 75 28.30 5.65 11.42
N PRO A 76 29.47 6.22 11.10
CA PRO A 76 29.61 7.13 9.96
C PRO A 76 29.27 6.42 8.64
N PRO A 77 28.65 7.11 7.65
CA PRO A 77 28.27 6.49 6.38
C PRO A 77 29.42 5.77 5.66
N GLY A 78 30.65 6.31 5.72
CA GLY A 78 31.83 5.70 5.11
C GLY A 78 32.30 4.38 5.75
N GLN A 79 31.82 4.05 6.94
CA GLN A 79 32.14 2.80 7.66
C GLN A 79 31.01 1.77 7.61
N PHE A 80 29.87 2.11 6.99
CA PHE A 80 28.71 1.22 6.92
C PHE A 80 29.07 -0.12 6.26
N LEU A 81 29.72 -0.11 5.11
CA LEU A 81 30.02 -1.33 4.35
C LEU A 81 30.92 -2.31 5.11
N GLU A 82 31.87 -1.82 5.90
CA GLU A 82 32.75 -2.65 6.73
C GLU A 82 31.98 -3.40 7.82
N ARG A 83 30.91 -2.78 8.33
CA ARG A 83 30.06 -3.32 9.39
C ARG A 83 28.73 -3.88 8.89
N PHE A 84 28.49 -3.87 7.58
CA PHE A 84 27.22 -4.25 6.97
C PHE A 84 26.74 -5.66 7.39
N PRO A 85 27.61 -6.70 7.49
CA PRO A 85 27.17 -8.01 7.98
C PRO A 85 26.58 -7.98 9.41
N GLN A 86 27.04 -7.08 10.28
CA GLN A 86 26.49 -6.93 11.62
C GLN A 86 25.06 -6.37 11.55
N PHE A 87 24.86 -5.31 10.77
CA PHE A 87 23.57 -4.63 10.67
C PHE A 87 22.54 -5.44 9.88
N GLU A 88 22.97 -6.19 8.87
CA GLU A 88 22.10 -7.15 8.19
C GLU A 88 21.57 -8.21 9.18
N ARG A 89 22.43 -8.73 10.08
CA ARG A 89 22.00 -9.69 11.11
C ARG A 89 20.93 -9.12 12.03
N GLU A 90 21.11 -7.89 12.50
CA GLU A 90 20.17 -7.20 13.40
C GLU A 90 18.83 -6.95 12.69
N MET A 91 18.88 -6.43 11.46
CA MET A 91 17.71 -6.23 10.61
C MET A 91 16.94 -7.54 10.33
N LEU A 92 17.63 -8.64 10.03
CA LEU A 92 16.99 -9.94 9.77
C LEU A 92 16.35 -10.53 11.03
N ARG A 93 16.97 -10.33 12.20
CA ARG A 93 16.36 -10.71 13.49
C ARG A 93 15.05 -9.96 13.68
N ASP A 94 15.05 -8.65 13.52
CA ASP A 94 13.88 -7.81 13.78
C ASP A 94 12.73 -8.11 12.82
N PHE A 95 13.06 -8.40 11.55
CA PHE A 95 12.07 -8.89 10.59
C PHE A 95 11.49 -10.27 10.96
N ALA A 96 12.33 -11.19 11.45
CA ALA A 96 11.86 -12.51 11.92
C ALA A 96 10.95 -12.38 13.15
N GLU A 97 11.28 -11.50 14.10
CA GLU A 97 10.42 -11.21 15.25
C GLU A 97 9.09 -10.59 14.82
N TYR A 98 9.13 -9.62 13.90
CA TYR A 98 7.92 -8.99 13.36
C TYR A 98 6.99 -10.00 12.70
N THR A 99 7.52 -10.86 11.83
CA THR A 99 6.73 -11.90 11.15
C THR A 99 6.18 -12.95 12.12
N ALA A 100 6.93 -13.30 13.18
CA ALA A 100 6.45 -14.20 14.23
C ALA A 100 5.26 -13.63 15.02
N THR A 101 5.14 -12.31 15.15
CA THR A 101 3.95 -11.66 15.75
C THR A 101 2.73 -11.58 14.83
N HIS A 102 2.89 -11.95 13.54
CA HIS A 102 1.82 -11.92 12.53
C HIS A 102 1.66 -13.29 11.82
N PRO A 103 1.43 -14.40 12.56
CA PRO A 103 1.44 -15.75 11.99
C PRO A 103 0.32 -15.99 10.97
N GLU A 104 -0.79 -15.27 11.11
CA GLU A 104 -1.97 -15.39 10.23
C GLU A 104 -1.96 -14.39 9.07
N ALA A 105 -0.96 -13.51 9.00
CA ALA A 105 -0.92 -12.46 8.00
C ALA A 105 -0.69 -12.99 6.59
N VAL A 106 -1.25 -12.28 5.61
CA VAL A 106 -1.03 -12.52 4.19
C VAL A 106 -0.07 -11.46 3.65
N TRP A 107 0.92 -11.92 2.89
CA TRP A 107 2.05 -11.14 2.40
C TRP A 107 1.96 -11.01 0.89
N VAL A 108 1.38 -9.91 0.42
CA VAL A 108 1.36 -9.52 -0.98
C VAL A 108 2.78 -9.13 -1.39
N HIS A 109 3.26 -9.68 -2.49
CA HIS A 109 4.60 -9.41 -2.98
C HIS A 109 4.63 -9.40 -4.51
N TRP A 110 5.78 -8.98 -5.05
CA TRP A 110 6.02 -9.00 -6.49
C TRP A 110 7.17 -9.94 -6.83
N GLY A 111 6.85 -11.18 -7.24
CA GLY A 111 7.88 -12.11 -7.74
C GLY A 111 8.92 -12.58 -6.72
N LEU A 112 8.72 -12.42 -5.41
CA LEU A 112 9.58 -12.94 -4.34
C LEU A 112 9.53 -14.47 -4.17
N LYS A 113 9.52 -15.23 -5.25
CA LYS A 113 9.42 -16.70 -5.25
C LYS A 113 10.64 -17.42 -5.78
N GLU A 114 11.61 -16.68 -6.33
CA GLU A 114 12.76 -17.28 -7.00
C GLU A 114 13.82 -17.72 -5.99
N ALA A 115 14.52 -18.81 -6.31
CA ALA A 115 15.56 -19.36 -5.44
C ALA A 115 16.74 -18.39 -5.20
N PHE A 116 16.95 -17.43 -6.11
CA PHE A 116 18.01 -16.43 -6.03
C PHE A 116 17.47 -15.02 -5.68
N PHE A 117 16.14 -14.85 -5.65
CA PHE A 117 15.47 -13.61 -5.26
C PHE A 117 14.06 -13.89 -4.75
N GLY A 118 13.87 -13.88 -3.43
CA GLY A 118 12.61 -14.22 -2.79
C GLY A 118 12.73 -14.49 -1.29
N PHE A 119 11.69 -15.09 -0.72
CA PHE A 119 11.68 -15.47 0.70
C PHE A 119 12.77 -16.48 1.07
N ASP A 120 13.12 -17.39 0.16
CA ASP A 120 14.12 -18.43 0.44
C ASP A 120 15.53 -17.85 0.62
N PRO A 121 16.01 -16.91 -0.23
CA PRO A 121 17.19 -16.11 0.05
C PRO A 121 17.20 -15.41 1.42
N LEU A 122 16.07 -14.85 1.86
CA LEU A 122 16.00 -14.22 3.19
C LEU A 122 16.28 -15.24 4.31
N ASN A 123 15.71 -16.44 4.23
CA ASN A 123 16.01 -17.51 5.18
C ASN A 123 17.46 -18.01 5.06
N GLN A 124 18.04 -18.06 3.86
CA GLN A 124 19.44 -18.42 3.68
C GLN A 124 20.38 -17.40 4.34
N ARG A 125 20.10 -16.10 4.20
CA ARG A 125 20.85 -15.03 4.87
C ARG A 125 20.66 -15.05 6.38
N ALA A 126 19.44 -15.29 6.86
CA ALA A 126 19.17 -15.50 8.29
C ALA A 126 19.97 -16.70 8.83
N LYS A 127 19.99 -17.82 8.11
CA LYS A 127 20.80 -19.00 8.45
C LYS A 127 22.29 -18.68 8.51
N PHE A 128 22.82 -17.95 7.52
CA PHE A 128 24.21 -17.50 7.50
C PHE A 128 24.57 -16.72 8.78
N HIS A 129 23.65 -15.87 9.24
CA HIS A 129 23.78 -15.06 10.45
C HIS A 129 23.34 -15.75 11.75
N ARG A 130 22.98 -17.03 11.69
CA ARG A 130 22.43 -17.83 12.81
C ARG A 130 21.21 -17.17 13.48
N GLN A 131 20.38 -16.48 12.68
CA GLN A 131 19.12 -15.89 13.10
C GLN A 131 17.93 -16.82 12.86
N GLN A 132 16.80 -16.50 13.49
CA GLN A 132 15.53 -17.17 13.20
C GLN A 132 15.07 -16.86 11.77
N TYR A 133 14.33 -17.81 11.20
CA TYR A 133 13.69 -17.64 9.90
C TYR A 133 12.45 -16.78 10.03
N HIS A 134 12.05 -16.12 8.95
CA HIS A 134 10.85 -15.28 8.93
C HIS A 134 9.55 -16.10 9.04
N ASN A 135 9.61 -17.44 8.90
CA ASN A 135 8.49 -18.38 9.08
C ASN A 135 7.20 -18.09 8.28
N ILE A 136 7.25 -17.21 7.26
CA ILE A 136 6.12 -16.96 6.36
C ILE A 136 5.95 -18.19 5.46
N VAL A 137 4.92 -18.98 5.70
CA VAL A 137 4.62 -20.20 4.93
C VAL A 137 4.11 -19.86 3.51
N PRO A 138 4.34 -20.72 2.50
CA PRO A 138 3.93 -20.46 1.12
C PRO A 138 2.45 -20.07 0.94
N GLU A 139 1.55 -20.64 1.73
CA GLU A 139 0.10 -20.40 1.68
C GLU A 139 -0.28 -18.96 2.08
N ARG A 140 0.62 -18.27 2.79
CA ARG A 140 0.46 -16.87 3.19
C ARG A 140 1.16 -15.89 2.25
N ARG A 141 1.83 -16.38 1.20
CA ARG A 141 2.53 -15.56 0.21
C ARG A 141 1.62 -15.36 -0.99
N PHE A 142 1.26 -14.11 -1.28
CA PHE A 142 0.43 -13.77 -2.43
C PHE A 142 1.26 -13.05 -3.50
N ASP A 143 1.64 -13.76 -4.57
CA ASP A 143 2.40 -13.20 -5.69
C ASP A 143 1.46 -12.41 -6.62
N LEU A 144 1.45 -11.08 -6.48
CA LEU A 144 0.63 -10.21 -7.32
C LEU A 144 1.02 -10.30 -8.79
N ALA A 145 2.31 -10.45 -9.11
CA ALA A 145 2.77 -10.55 -10.49
C ALA A 145 2.24 -11.82 -11.16
N HIS A 146 2.24 -12.95 -10.44
CA HIS A 146 1.67 -14.20 -10.92
C HIS A 146 0.14 -14.13 -11.05
N HIS A 147 -0.55 -13.54 -10.06
CA HIS A 147 -2.00 -13.32 -10.16
C HIS A 147 -2.36 -12.49 -11.40
N LEU A 148 -1.61 -11.43 -11.69
CA LEU A 148 -1.80 -10.61 -12.89
C LEU A 148 -1.57 -11.40 -14.18
N ALA A 149 -0.53 -12.24 -14.24
CA ALA A 149 -0.27 -13.09 -15.40
C ALA A 149 -1.41 -14.10 -15.64
N GLN A 150 -1.91 -14.74 -14.57
CA GLN A 150 -3.04 -15.67 -14.65
C GLN A 150 -4.34 -14.97 -15.07
N ARG A 151 -4.56 -13.75 -14.59
CA ARG A 151 -5.80 -12.99 -14.86
C ARG A 151 -5.81 -12.31 -16.23
N PHE A 152 -4.67 -11.81 -16.68
CA PHE A 152 -4.58 -10.92 -17.86
C PHE A 152 -3.70 -11.44 -18.99
N GLY A 153 -3.06 -12.60 -18.82
CA GLY A 153 -2.10 -13.17 -19.78
C GLY A 153 -0.65 -12.79 -19.48
N ASP A 154 0.29 -13.60 -19.97
CA ASP A 154 1.73 -13.42 -19.72
C ASP A 154 2.31 -12.12 -20.31
N ASP A 155 1.61 -11.48 -21.24
CA ASP A 155 1.99 -10.24 -21.92
C ASP A 155 1.38 -8.97 -21.28
N PHE A 156 0.77 -9.09 -20.08
CA PHE A 156 0.14 -7.95 -19.40
C PHE A 156 1.07 -6.74 -19.21
N ALA A 157 2.39 -6.97 -19.09
CA ALA A 157 3.44 -5.95 -19.08
C ALA A 157 4.80 -6.52 -19.56
N PRO A 158 5.62 -5.71 -20.25
CA PRO A 158 6.99 -6.09 -20.62
C PRO A 158 7.94 -6.10 -19.41
N HIS A 159 9.10 -6.75 -19.54
CA HIS A 159 10.14 -6.74 -18.51
C HIS A 159 10.95 -5.44 -18.50
N PRO A 160 11.37 -4.91 -17.32
CA PRO A 160 11.03 -5.39 -15.98
C PRO A 160 9.58 -5.07 -15.60
N ARG A 161 8.81 -6.12 -15.23
CA ARG A 161 7.35 -6.07 -15.17
C ARG A 161 6.81 -5.09 -14.13
N LEU A 162 7.43 -5.01 -12.94
CA LEU A 162 6.98 -4.09 -11.90
C LEU A 162 7.02 -2.66 -12.41
N TRP A 163 8.14 -2.26 -13.01
CA TRP A 163 8.33 -0.91 -13.52
C TRP A 163 7.28 -0.60 -14.61
N HIS A 164 7.23 -1.39 -15.68
CA HIS A 164 6.27 -1.10 -16.76
C HIS A 164 4.80 -1.13 -16.30
N THR A 165 4.46 -2.03 -15.39
CA THR A 165 3.11 -2.10 -14.80
C THR A 165 2.80 -0.85 -13.99
N ALA A 166 3.72 -0.45 -13.11
CA ALA A 166 3.55 0.68 -12.22
C ALA A 166 3.49 1.99 -13.00
N ARG A 167 4.37 2.18 -14.00
CA ARG A 167 4.34 3.38 -14.88
C ARG A 167 2.99 3.56 -15.57
N ARG A 168 2.44 2.46 -16.10
CA ARG A 168 1.18 2.48 -16.83
C ARG A 168 0.00 2.80 -15.92
N ASN A 169 -0.05 2.20 -14.75
CA ASN A 169 -1.22 2.25 -13.87
C ASN A 169 -1.20 3.45 -12.90
N LEU A 170 0.00 3.95 -12.57
CA LEU A 170 0.22 4.93 -11.51
C LEU A 170 0.90 6.21 -12.00
N GLY A 171 1.42 6.23 -13.24
CA GLY A 171 2.15 7.37 -13.79
C GLY A 171 3.63 7.38 -13.40
N ALA A 172 4.21 8.57 -13.30
CA ALA A 172 5.57 8.72 -12.78
C ALA A 172 5.61 8.35 -11.29
N ILE A 173 6.60 7.58 -10.88
CA ILE A 173 6.81 7.16 -9.49
C ILE A 173 8.13 7.80 -9.04
N PRO A 174 8.07 8.87 -8.24
CA PRO A 174 9.26 9.48 -7.66
C PRO A 174 10.10 8.44 -6.92
N ASP A 175 11.42 8.63 -6.90
CA ASP A 175 12.40 7.79 -6.20
C ASP A 175 12.51 6.32 -6.65
N LEU A 176 11.67 5.86 -7.59
CA LEU A 176 11.80 4.51 -8.15
C LEU A 176 13.05 4.43 -9.04
N LEU A 177 14.10 3.78 -8.51
CA LEU A 177 15.36 3.56 -9.23
C LEU A 177 15.30 2.28 -10.07
N ASP A 178 15.90 2.33 -11.25
CA ASP A 178 16.26 1.14 -12.02
C ASP A 178 17.56 0.51 -11.50
N ASP A 179 17.96 -0.61 -12.09
CA ASP A 179 19.11 -1.40 -11.65
C ASP A 179 20.46 -0.67 -11.79
N GLU A 180 20.58 0.22 -12.78
CA GLU A 180 21.77 1.03 -13.03
C GLU A 180 21.86 2.17 -12.02
N ALA A 181 20.77 2.90 -11.83
CA ALA A 181 20.69 3.98 -10.84
C ALA A 181 20.86 3.46 -9.41
N THR A 182 20.31 2.28 -9.09
CA THR A 182 20.51 1.61 -7.80
C THR A 182 21.98 1.28 -7.55
N LEU A 183 22.66 0.69 -8.55
CA LEU A 183 24.08 0.38 -8.44
C LEU A 183 24.93 1.65 -8.27
N ALA A 184 24.63 2.70 -9.03
CA ALA A 184 25.37 3.95 -8.97
C ALA A 184 25.19 4.65 -7.62
N ALA A 185 23.98 4.68 -7.06
CA ALA A 185 23.71 5.21 -5.72
C ALA A 185 24.46 4.41 -4.64
N TRP A 186 24.44 3.07 -4.75
CA TRP A 186 25.17 2.20 -3.83
C TRP A 186 26.67 2.46 -3.82
N GLN A 187 27.29 2.60 -4.99
CA GLN A 187 28.72 2.87 -5.12
C GLN A 187 29.14 4.23 -4.57
N ARG A 188 28.22 5.21 -4.54
CA ARG A 188 28.45 6.53 -3.93
C ARG A 188 28.18 6.56 -2.42
N GLY A 189 27.76 5.45 -1.82
CA GLY A 189 27.37 5.39 -0.41
C GLY A 189 26.00 6.03 -0.12
N GLU A 190 25.18 6.26 -1.14
CA GLU A 190 23.85 6.87 -1.02
C GLU A 190 22.79 5.81 -0.66
N HIS A 191 23.03 5.02 0.40
CA HIS A 191 22.17 3.90 0.78
C HIS A 191 20.73 4.31 1.11
N GLY A 192 20.52 5.55 1.56
CA GLY A 192 19.17 6.12 1.72
C GLY A 192 18.37 6.22 0.42
N ALA A 193 19.02 6.34 -0.74
CA ALA A 193 18.33 6.35 -2.04
C ALA A 193 17.79 4.95 -2.42
N ASP A 194 18.55 3.89 -2.11
CA ASP A 194 18.06 2.50 -2.27
C ASP A 194 16.84 2.25 -1.37
N LEU A 195 16.88 2.69 -0.12
CA LEU A 195 15.75 2.57 0.80
C LEU A 195 14.51 3.35 0.30
N ARG A 196 14.67 4.58 -0.20
CA ARG A 196 13.55 5.35 -0.80
C ARG A 196 12.97 4.65 -2.03
N SER A 197 13.82 4.08 -2.88
CA SER A 197 13.37 3.26 -4.02
C SER A 197 12.59 2.04 -3.56
N LEU A 198 13.00 1.39 -2.47
CA LEU A 198 12.28 0.26 -1.90
C LEU A 198 10.90 0.65 -1.35
N TYR A 199 10.79 1.79 -0.65
CA TYR A 199 9.48 2.35 -0.26
C TYR A 199 8.60 2.60 -1.50
N ALA A 200 9.14 3.21 -2.55
CA ALA A 200 8.41 3.46 -3.79
C ALA A 200 7.93 2.16 -4.46
N LYS A 201 8.72 1.09 -4.42
CA LYS A 201 8.32 -0.24 -4.92
C LYS A 201 7.17 -0.83 -4.11
N VAL A 202 7.25 -0.78 -2.77
CA VAL A 202 6.19 -1.31 -1.89
C VAL A 202 4.89 -0.53 -2.05
N ASP A 203 4.94 0.81 -2.09
CA ASP A 203 3.77 1.66 -2.38
C ASP A 203 3.17 1.33 -3.74
N ALA A 204 4.02 1.20 -4.77
CA ALA A 204 3.57 0.84 -6.10
C ALA A 204 2.84 -0.51 -6.11
N ILE A 205 3.36 -1.53 -5.41
CA ILE A 205 2.72 -2.84 -5.32
C ILE A 205 1.37 -2.74 -4.60
N ALA A 206 1.29 -1.99 -3.50
CA ALA A 206 0.03 -1.76 -2.78
C ALA A 206 -1.02 -1.07 -3.67
N ARG A 207 -0.63 -0.03 -4.38
CA ARG A 207 -1.54 0.71 -5.28
C ARG A 207 -1.93 -0.12 -6.50
N LEU A 208 -1.04 -0.96 -7.02
CA LEU A 208 -1.35 -1.92 -8.07
C LEU A 208 -2.35 -2.97 -7.58
N PHE A 209 -2.16 -3.50 -6.37
CA PHE A 209 -3.12 -4.41 -5.74
C PHE A 209 -4.53 -3.80 -5.69
N ASP A 210 -4.64 -2.53 -5.28
CA ASP A 210 -5.92 -1.81 -5.28
C ASP A 210 -6.51 -1.61 -6.68
N ARG A 211 -5.67 -1.32 -7.69
CA ARG A 211 -6.14 -1.23 -9.09
C ARG A 211 -6.79 -2.54 -9.53
N VAL A 212 -6.23 -3.69 -9.15
CA VAL A 212 -6.80 -5.01 -9.48
C VAL A 212 -8.09 -5.26 -8.68
N ARG A 213 -8.10 -4.91 -7.39
CA ARG A 213 -9.25 -5.06 -6.49
C ARG A 213 -10.47 -4.25 -6.93
N PHE A 214 -10.25 -3.07 -7.50
CA PHE A 214 -11.31 -2.18 -7.97
C PHE A 214 -11.59 -2.29 -9.48
N ASP A 215 -11.06 -3.32 -10.16
CA ASP A 215 -11.21 -3.52 -11.61
C ASP A 215 -10.79 -2.30 -12.45
N ARG A 216 -9.74 -1.60 -12.01
CA ARG A 216 -9.16 -0.41 -12.67
C ARG A 216 -7.74 -0.67 -13.21
N PHE A 217 -7.31 -1.92 -13.26
CA PHE A 217 -5.98 -2.30 -13.74
C PHE A 217 -5.92 -2.24 -15.27
N ILE A 218 -4.86 -1.64 -15.80
CA ILE A 218 -4.64 -1.43 -17.24
C ILE A 218 -3.50 -2.33 -17.72
N THR A 219 -3.78 -3.14 -18.75
CA THR A 219 -2.85 -4.09 -19.38
C THR A 219 -2.28 -3.55 -20.71
N GLY A 220 -1.33 -4.26 -21.32
CA GLY A 220 -0.92 -4.07 -22.71
C GLY A 220 0.59 -4.21 -22.96
N ALA A 221 0.95 -4.40 -24.23
CA ALA A 221 2.33 -4.27 -24.70
C ALA A 221 2.61 -2.77 -24.96
N ALA A 222 3.49 -2.16 -24.16
CA ALA A 222 4.02 -0.78 -24.25
C ALA A 222 3.31 0.27 -25.17
N GLY A 223 2.80 1.34 -24.55
CA GLY A 223 2.41 2.63 -25.17
C GLY A 223 1.74 3.53 -24.13
N PRO A 224 2.03 4.85 -24.06
CA PRO A 224 1.47 5.71 -23.03
C PRO A 224 0.05 6.09 -23.45
N ASN A 225 -0.96 5.51 -22.81
CA ASN A 225 -2.11 6.33 -22.47
C ASN A 225 -1.83 6.83 -21.06
N PRO A 226 -1.26 8.05 -20.91
CA PRO A 226 -1.20 8.65 -19.60
C PRO A 226 -2.63 8.71 -19.07
N VAL A 227 -2.84 8.20 -17.86
CA VAL A 227 -3.95 8.71 -17.06
C VAL A 227 -3.72 10.23 -17.00
N PRO A 228 -4.69 11.08 -17.40
CA PRO A 228 -4.48 12.53 -17.41
C PRO A 228 -3.98 12.98 -16.03
N ASP A 229 -2.92 13.78 -16.04
CA ASP A 229 -2.13 14.21 -14.88
C ASP A 229 -2.98 14.33 -13.61
N LEU A 230 -2.82 13.36 -12.71
CA LEU A 230 -3.06 13.64 -11.30
C LEU A 230 -1.94 14.59 -10.90
N LYS A 231 -2.30 15.86 -10.68
CA LYS A 231 -1.37 16.86 -10.12
C LYS A 231 -0.63 16.20 -8.95
N PRO A 232 0.72 16.24 -8.92
CA PRO A 232 1.42 15.86 -7.72
C PRO A 232 0.86 16.72 -6.58
N LEU A 233 0.41 16.08 -5.51
CA LEU A 233 0.22 16.76 -4.24
C LEU A 233 1.58 17.40 -3.93
N ALA A 234 1.62 18.72 -3.91
CA ALA A 234 2.86 19.46 -3.71
C ALA A 234 3.52 18.95 -2.43
N THR A 235 4.62 18.22 -2.59
CA THR A 235 5.50 17.84 -1.51
C THR A 235 6.21 19.10 -1.05
N SER A 236 5.60 19.83 -0.13
CA SER A 236 6.40 20.64 0.79
C SER A 236 7.12 19.63 1.68
N LEU A 237 8.29 19.17 1.21
CA LEU A 237 9.28 18.49 2.03
C LEU A 237 9.66 19.47 3.13
N HIS A 238 8.96 19.42 4.26
CA HIS A 238 9.52 19.92 5.50
C HIS A 238 10.69 18.99 5.83
N GLN A 239 11.92 19.50 5.77
CA GLN A 239 13.04 18.87 6.45
C GLN A 239 12.67 18.80 7.95
N PRO A 240 12.65 17.61 8.58
CA PRO A 240 12.36 17.51 9.99
C PRO A 240 13.68 17.64 10.76
N ASP A 241 14.07 18.87 11.06
CA ASP A 241 15.14 19.14 12.05
C ASP A 241 14.61 19.16 13.50
N ASP A 242 13.39 18.66 13.75
CA ASP A 242 12.78 18.64 15.08
C ASP A 242 12.74 17.21 15.67
N PRO A 243 13.57 16.91 16.69
CA PRO A 243 13.55 15.63 17.39
C PRO A 243 12.23 15.35 18.16
N ALA A 244 11.28 16.29 18.21
CA ALA A 244 9.95 16.07 18.78
C ALA A 244 9.02 15.18 17.93
N PHE A 245 9.34 14.95 16.65
CA PHE A 245 8.51 14.16 15.71
C PHE A 245 8.37 12.67 16.11
N PHE A 246 9.22 12.17 17.01
CA PHE A 246 9.20 10.79 17.49
C PHE A 246 8.32 10.55 18.73
N ARG A 247 7.59 11.55 19.24
CA ARG A 247 6.63 11.31 20.33
C ARG A 247 5.25 10.94 19.79
N ARG A 248 4.74 9.78 20.22
CA ARG A 248 3.33 9.39 20.03
C ARG A 248 2.41 10.50 20.56
N PRO A 249 1.37 10.91 19.81
CA PRO A 249 0.34 11.76 20.39
C PRO A 249 -0.52 10.91 21.33
N GLU A 250 -0.59 11.28 22.61
CA GLU A 250 -1.69 10.87 23.47
C GLU A 250 -2.96 11.57 22.97
N LEU A 251 -3.93 10.78 22.51
CA LEU A 251 -5.28 11.26 22.24
C LEU A 251 -6.03 11.32 23.57
N ASP A 252 -6.27 12.53 24.04
CA ASP A 252 -7.09 12.79 25.23
C ASP A 252 -8.49 12.20 25.06
N ALA A 253 -8.89 11.43 26.07
CA ALA A 253 -10.20 10.81 26.17
C ALA A 253 -11.23 11.84 26.69
N GLY A 254 -12.08 12.35 25.80
CA GLY A 254 -13.16 13.26 26.16
C GLY A 254 -14.35 13.23 25.20
N ALA A 255 -15.35 12.40 25.53
CA ALA A 255 -16.77 12.51 25.20
C ALA A 255 -17.23 12.63 23.71
N SER A 256 -17.12 11.53 22.97
CA SER A 256 -18.15 11.01 22.05
C SER A 256 -17.79 9.56 21.76
N SER A 257 -18.74 8.62 21.74
CA SER A 257 -18.49 7.17 21.65
C SER A 257 -17.95 6.70 20.28
N PHE A 258 -17.34 7.60 19.51
CA PHE A 258 -16.77 7.35 18.21
C PHE A 258 -15.64 6.33 18.30
N ARG A 259 -15.80 5.18 17.61
CA ARG A 259 -14.72 4.26 17.33
C ARG A 259 -14.56 4.15 15.82
N LEU A 260 -13.35 4.40 15.32
CA LEU A 260 -12.97 4.27 13.90
C LEU A 260 -13.49 2.98 13.23
N LYS A 261 -13.57 1.88 13.99
CA LYS A 261 -14.06 0.57 13.53
C LYS A 261 -15.53 0.57 13.06
N ASP A 262 -16.32 1.55 13.50
CA ASP A 262 -17.76 1.64 13.17
C ASP A 262 -17.98 2.37 11.82
N MET A 263 -16.91 2.90 11.21
CA MET A 263 -16.98 3.55 9.91
C MET A 263 -16.95 2.56 8.74
N THR A 264 -18.06 2.47 8.02
CA THR A 264 -18.15 1.77 6.73
C THR A 264 -17.35 2.47 5.61
N LEU A 265 -17.08 1.75 4.52
CA LEU A 265 -16.49 2.31 3.29
C LEU A 265 -17.28 3.49 2.72
N ARG A 266 -18.61 3.53 2.94
CA ARG A 266 -19.44 4.65 2.49
C ARG A 266 -19.20 5.92 3.31
N HIS A 267 -18.96 5.80 4.61
CA HIS A 267 -18.58 6.94 5.45
C HIS A 267 -17.28 7.56 4.95
N TRP A 268 -16.30 6.72 4.73
CA TRP A 268 -14.99 7.11 4.23
C TRP A 268 -15.05 7.78 2.86
N ALA A 269 -15.79 7.21 1.91
CA ALA A 269 -15.97 7.80 0.58
C ALA A 269 -16.69 9.16 0.62
N LEU A 270 -17.63 9.35 1.56
CA LEU A 270 -18.28 10.65 1.78
C LEU A 270 -17.31 11.71 2.30
N LEU A 271 -16.45 11.36 3.27
CA LEU A 271 -15.43 12.27 3.79
C LEU A 271 -14.42 12.65 2.71
N ASP A 272 -13.95 11.68 1.91
CA ASP A 272 -13.01 11.93 0.80
C ASP A 272 -13.61 12.86 -0.25
N GLU A 273 -14.87 12.64 -0.63
CA GLU A 273 -15.55 13.46 -1.63
C GLU A 273 -15.80 14.90 -1.12
N LEU A 274 -16.10 15.07 0.17
CA LEU A 274 -16.20 16.41 0.78
C LEU A 274 -14.83 17.10 0.84
N LEU A 275 -13.76 16.36 1.17
CA LEU A 275 -12.39 16.87 1.19
C LEU A 275 -11.97 17.34 -0.21
N ARG A 276 -12.22 16.51 -1.23
CA ARG A 276 -11.93 16.82 -2.64
C ARG A 276 -12.66 18.06 -3.16
N ARG A 277 -13.86 18.34 -2.63
CA ARG A 277 -14.67 19.51 -2.99
C ARG A 277 -14.41 20.73 -2.13
N GLU A 278 -13.47 20.64 -1.19
CA GLU A 278 -13.16 21.70 -0.24
C GLU A 278 -14.40 22.18 0.55
N ALA A 279 -15.29 21.23 0.84
CA ALA A 279 -16.54 21.46 1.54
C ALA A 279 -16.28 21.53 3.04
N PHE A 280 -15.85 22.69 3.53
CA PHE A 280 -15.24 22.85 4.85
C PHE A 280 -16.01 23.73 5.81
N ASN A 281 -17.09 24.35 5.33
CA ASN A 281 -17.97 25.16 6.15
C ASN A 281 -19.34 25.24 5.47
N HIS A 282 -20.30 25.82 6.19
CA HIS A 282 -21.67 26.00 5.68
C HIS A 282 -21.73 26.75 4.33
N LYS A 283 -20.79 27.65 4.01
CA LYS A 283 -20.79 28.39 2.74
C LYS A 283 -20.29 27.54 1.56
N SER A 284 -19.36 26.60 1.79
CA SER A 284 -18.88 25.65 0.77
C SER A 284 -19.56 24.28 0.81
N ARG A 285 -20.72 24.18 1.47
CA ARG A 285 -21.47 22.93 1.61
C ARG A 285 -21.86 22.31 0.26
N VAL A 286 -21.84 20.99 0.20
CA VAL A 286 -22.17 20.19 -0.98
C VAL A 286 -23.56 19.58 -0.82
N LYS A 287 -24.43 19.72 -1.83
CA LYS A 287 -25.75 19.09 -1.81
C LYS A 287 -25.62 17.57 -1.77
N THR A 288 -26.46 16.89 -0.97
CA THR A 288 -26.47 15.43 -0.85
C THR A 288 -26.55 14.72 -2.20
N ALA A 289 -27.31 15.23 -3.17
CA ALA A 289 -27.39 14.64 -4.51
C ALA A 289 -26.06 14.71 -5.27
N ALA A 290 -25.35 15.84 -5.19
CA ALA A 290 -24.03 15.99 -5.80
C ALA A 290 -22.98 15.10 -5.10
N LEU A 291 -23.12 14.93 -3.80
CA LEU A 291 -22.27 14.05 -3.00
C LEU A 291 -22.51 12.57 -3.35
N ALA A 292 -23.77 12.16 -3.48
CA ALA A 292 -24.15 10.82 -3.91
C ALA A 292 -23.62 10.48 -5.31
N VAL A 293 -23.70 11.42 -6.25
CA VAL A 293 -23.12 11.24 -7.59
C VAL A 293 -21.59 11.12 -7.53
N GLY A 294 -20.94 11.92 -6.69
CA GLY A 294 -19.49 11.86 -6.49
C GLY A 294 -19.01 10.53 -5.92
N VAL A 295 -19.77 9.94 -5.00
CA VAL A 295 -19.41 8.69 -4.31
C VAL A 295 -19.89 7.44 -5.05
N GLY A 296 -21.12 7.45 -5.56
CA GLY A 296 -21.79 6.28 -6.15
C GLY A 296 -21.95 6.33 -7.68
N GLY A 297 -21.48 7.38 -8.35
CA GLY A 297 -21.59 7.57 -9.79
C GLY A 297 -22.91 8.18 -10.26
N ALA A 298 -23.07 8.38 -11.58
CA ALA A 298 -24.17 9.15 -12.18
C ALA A 298 -25.59 8.63 -11.84
N ASN A 299 -25.72 7.34 -11.54
CA ASN A 299 -27.00 6.68 -11.23
C ASN A 299 -27.24 6.50 -9.72
N ALA A 300 -26.41 7.10 -8.87
CA ALA A 300 -26.52 6.96 -7.42
C ALA A 300 -27.81 7.58 -6.88
N ASN A 301 -28.58 6.82 -6.09
CA ASN A 301 -29.76 7.32 -5.41
C ASN A 301 -29.36 8.20 -4.21
N PRO A 302 -29.67 9.51 -4.18
CA PRO A 302 -29.28 10.39 -3.08
C PRO A 302 -29.84 9.99 -1.71
N ASN A 303 -30.96 9.27 -1.68
CA ASN A 303 -31.57 8.82 -0.43
C ASN A 303 -30.75 7.73 0.27
N SER A 304 -29.96 6.93 -0.46
CA SER A 304 -29.13 5.87 0.14
C SER A 304 -27.92 6.41 0.92
N PHE A 305 -27.63 7.71 0.79
CA PHE A 305 -26.55 8.39 1.49
C PHE A 305 -27.02 9.20 2.71
N LYS A 306 -28.33 9.34 2.93
CA LYS A 306 -28.87 10.10 4.06
C LYS A 306 -28.48 9.48 5.41
N THR A 307 -28.59 8.16 5.55
CA THR A 307 -28.24 7.46 6.79
C THR A 307 -26.74 7.57 7.10
N PRO A 308 -25.82 7.26 6.17
CA PRO A 308 -24.38 7.48 6.42
C PRO A 308 -24.00 8.93 6.74
N ILE A 309 -24.68 9.91 6.14
CA ILE A 309 -24.44 11.34 6.43
C ILE A 309 -24.93 11.70 7.83
N ALA A 310 -26.06 11.16 8.28
CA ALA A 310 -26.57 11.36 9.63
C ALA A 310 -25.63 10.75 10.67
N GLU A 311 -25.14 9.53 10.45
CA GLU A 311 -24.15 8.88 11.32
C GLU A 311 -22.85 9.69 11.42
N LEU A 312 -22.33 10.17 10.28
CA LEU A 312 -21.16 11.07 10.28
C LEU A 312 -21.40 12.40 11.03
N ALA A 313 -22.64 12.89 11.04
CA ALA A 313 -23.00 14.11 11.76
C ALA A 313 -23.09 13.84 13.28
N GLU A 314 -23.59 12.68 13.69
CA GLU A 314 -23.57 12.21 15.08
C GLU A 314 -22.14 12.01 15.60
N TYR A 315 -21.21 11.61 14.73
CA TYR A 315 -19.78 11.55 15.03
C TYR A 315 -19.08 12.91 15.01
N GLU A 316 -19.82 13.99 14.78
CA GLU A 316 -19.29 15.36 14.66
C GLU A 316 -18.23 15.54 13.55
N LEU A 317 -18.21 14.64 12.56
CA LEU A 317 -17.26 14.68 11.43
C LEU A 317 -17.79 15.54 10.27
N VAL A 318 -19.12 15.69 10.17
CA VAL A 318 -19.76 16.56 9.16
C VAL A 318 -20.81 17.47 9.78
N GLY A 319 -20.93 18.68 9.28
CA GLY A 319 -22.07 19.56 9.51
C GLY A 319 -23.13 19.37 8.42
N THR A 320 -24.40 19.50 8.79
CA THR A 320 -25.54 19.47 7.87
C THR A 320 -26.39 20.73 8.02
N ALA A 321 -26.97 21.20 6.92
CA ALA A 321 -27.93 22.32 6.94
C ALA A 321 -29.37 21.78 6.97
N GLU A 322 -30.23 22.38 7.79
CA GLU A 322 -31.65 22.00 7.86
C GLU A 322 -32.42 22.42 6.59
N GLY A 323 -33.40 21.59 6.17
CA GLY A 323 -34.30 21.84 5.03
C GLY A 323 -34.11 20.89 3.83
N GLN A 324 -35.06 20.95 2.88
CA GLN A 324 -35.01 20.09 1.68
C GLN A 324 -33.80 20.45 0.79
N GLY A 325 -32.90 19.49 0.59
CA GLY A 325 -31.66 19.68 -0.17
C GLY A 325 -30.51 20.26 0.66
N GLY A 326 -30.59 20.19 1.99
CA GLY A 326 -29.55 20.59 2.94
C GLY A 326 -28.17 20.08 2.55
N GLY A 327 -27.19 20.97 2.54
CA GLY A 327 -25.82 20.65 2.15
C GLY A 327 -25.00 20.10 3.31
N VAL A 328 -23.93 19.39 2.98
CA VAL A 328 -23.00 18.74 3.92
C VAL A 328 -21.61 19.37 3.77
N TRP A 329 -20.90 19.54 4.88
CA TRP A 329 -19.49 19.97 4.90
C TRP A 329 -18.72 19.26 6.01
N LEU A 330 -17.40 19.17 5.90
CA LEU A 330 -16.51 18.65 6.92
C LEU A 330 -16.37 19.64 8.08
N THR A 331 -16.47 19.12 9.30
CA THR A 331 -16.01 19.83 10.50
C THR A 331 -14.48 19.83 10.56
N ARG A 332 -13.92 20.46 11.58
CA ARG A 332 -12.47 20.41 11.82
C ARG A 332 -11.97 18.97 11.97
N ASP A 333 -12.68 18.17 12.76
CA ASP A 333 -12.27 16.80 13.09
C ASP A 333 -12.51 15.85 11.93
N GLY A 334 -13.63 15.98 11.21
CA GLY A 334 -13.84 15.24 9.97
C GLY A 334 -12.80 15.56 8.90
N ARG A 335 -12.35 16.82 8.83
CA ARG A 335 -11.28 17.21 7.91
C ARG A 335 -9.95 16.60 8.33
N LEU A 336 -9.55 16.72 9.59
CA LEU A 336 -8.33 16.10 10.11
C LEU A 336 -8.37 14.60 9.84
N LEU A 337 -9.49 13.94 10.14
CA LEU A 337 -9.66 12.51 9.93
C LEU A 337 -9.54 12.11 8.45
N ALA A 338 -10.22 12.84 7.56
CA ALA A 338 -10.12 12.62 6.13
C ALA A 338 -8.68 12.84 5.63
N GLN A 339 -8.04 13.94 6.05
CA GLN A 339 -6.67 14.28 5.66
C GLN A 339 -5.66 13.26 6.17
N THR A 340 -5.78 12.81 7.43
CA THR A 340 -4.86 11.83 8.03
C THR A 340 -4.90 10.48 7.31
N ARG A 341 -6.00 10.18 6.60
CA ARG A 341 -6.11 9.02 5.72
C ARG A 341 -5.46 9.23 4.33
N HIS A 342 -5.25 10.47 3.91
CA HIS A 342 -4.56 10.82 2.65
C HIS A 342 -3.09 11.23 2.84
N THR A 343 -2.66 11.52 4.08
CA THR A 343 -1.26 11.82 4.45
C THR A 343 -0.51 10.64 5.08
N ASN A 344 -1.15 9.48 5.26
CA ASN A 344 -0.55 8.23 5.72
C ASN A 344 -0.74 7.12 4.68
#